data_AF-A0A1R1L698-F1
#
_entry.id   AF-A0A1R1L698-F1
#
_cell.length_a   1.000
_cell.length_b   1.000
_cell.length_c   1.000
_cell.angle_alpha   90.00
_cell.angle_beta   90.00
_cell.angle_gamma   90.00
#
_symmetry.space_group_name_H-M   'P 1'
#
loop_
_entity.id
_entity.type
_entity.pdbx_description
1 polymer ?
#
loop_
_entity_poly.entity_id
_entity_poly.type
_entity_poly.pdbx_seq_one_letter_code
_entity_poly.pdbx_strand_id
1 'polypeptide(L)'
;MNLPRTLVTAAAAAYAANCALGASVAARWVDTSNMRWVHHGLYIVTSVTTAAAVVVTGAARSPAALALAPAAVPLFLLQRHGARPLPRHTRDALAAAPCYAAGLVLARR
;
A
#
# COMPACT_ATOMS: atom_id res chain seq x y z
N MET A 1 20.16 -10.20 -0.67
CA MET A 1 18.71 -10.04 -0.39
C MET A 1 17.94 -10.61 -1.57
N ASN A 2 16.94 -11.48 -1.34
CA ASN A 2 16.13 -12.03 -2.44
C ASN A 2 15.21 -10.95 -3.00
N LEU A 3 15.23 -10.74 -4.32
CA LEU A 3 14.41 -9.73 -5.02
C LEU A 3 12.93 -9.70 -4.59
N PRO A 4 12.23 -10.86 -4.41
CA PRO A 4 10.85 -10.87 -3.93
C PRO A 4 10.70 -10.24 -2.54
N ARG A 5 11.61 -10.58 -1.61
CA ARG A 5 11.60 -10.02 -0.24
C ARG A 5 11.80 -8.51 -0.27
N THR A 6 12.77 -8.02 -1.06
CA THR A 6 13.05 -6.59 -1.19
C THR A 6 11.83 -5.81 -1.70
N LEU A 7 11.15 -6.33 -2.74
CA LEU A 7 9.97 -5.67 -3.29
C LEU A 7 8.78 -5.69 -2.34
N VAL A 8 8.53 -6.80 -1.64
CA VAL A 8 7.48 -6.87 -0.61
C VAL A 8 7.76 -5.90 0.53
N THR A 9 9.01 -5.79 0.99
CA THR A 9 9.38 -4.80 2.01
C THR A 9 9.22 -3.37 1.53
N ALA A 10 9.59 -3.07 0.28
CA ALA A 10 9.43 -1.75 -0.30
C ALA A 10 7.95 -1.36 -0.44
N ALA A 11 7.11 -2.29 -0.90
CA ALA A 11 5.67 -2.10 -1.03
C ALA A 11 5.00 -1.84 0.33
N ALA A 12 5.35 -2.63 1.35
CA ALA A 12 4.84 -2.43 2.71
C ALA A 12 5.31 -1.11 3.33
N ALA A 13 6.57 -0.72 3.10
CA ALA A 13 7.10 0.56 3.58
C ALA A 13 6.42 1.75 2.91
N ALA A 14 6.22 1.70 1.58
CA ALA A 14 5.49 2.73 0.83
C ALA A 14 4.04 2.85 1.32
N TYR A 15 3.36 1.73 1.52
CA TYR A 15 2.00 1.70 2.07
C TYR A 15 1.94 2.29 3.50
N ALA A 16 2.89 1.92 4.37
CA ALA A 16 2.95 2.45 5.73
C ALA A 16 3.21 3.97 5.75
N ALA A 17 4.13 4.46 4.90
CA ALA A 17 4.36 5.89 4.73
C ALA A 17 3.10 6.60 4.22
N ASN A 18 2.36 6.00 3.28
CA ASN A 18 1.12 6.57 2.77
C ASN A 18 0.04 6.68 3.85
N CYS A 19 -0.09 5.65 4.69
CA CYS A 19 -0.99 5.67 5.84
C CYS A 19 -0.57 6.71 6.88
N ALA A 20 0.72 6.81 7.18
CA ALA A 20 1.26 7.79 8.13
C ALA A 20 1.02 9.23 7.67
N LEU A 21 1.20 9.51 6.38
CA LEU A 21 0.89 10.81 5.80
C LEU A 21 -0.61 11.12 5.90
N GLY A 22 -1.48 10.17 5.52
CA GLY A 22 -2.94 10.32 5.62
C GLY A 22 -3.41 10.55 7.06
N ALA A 23 -2.85 9.82 8.02
CA ALA A 23 -3.14 9.98 9.45
C ALA A 23 -2.66 11.33 9.98
N SER A 24 -1.47 11.80 9.56
CA SER A 24 -0.92 13.10 9.97
C SER A 24 -1.76 14.26 9.44
N VAL A 25 -2.26 14.15 8.21
CA VAL A 25 -3.20 15.14 7.63
C VAL A 25 -4.55 15.10 8.36
N ALA A 26 -5.08 13.91 8.67
CA ALA A 26 -6.33 13.76 9.42
C ALA A 26 -6.22 14.31 10.86
N ALA A 27 -5.06 14.13 11.51
CA ALA A 27 -4.74 14.68 12.82
C ALA A 27 -4.40 16.18 12.80
N ARG A 28 -4.38 16.81 11.62
CA ARG A 28 -3.95 18.20 11.39
C ARG A 28 -2.52 18.50 11.85
N TRP A 29 -1.67 17.49 11.92
CA TRP A 29 -0.24 17.66 12.22
C TRP A 29 0.55 18.18 11.01
N VAL A 30 0.09 17.81 9.81
CA VAL A 30 0.70 18.21 8.54
C VAL A 30 -0.40 18.75 7.64
N ASP A 31 -0.17 19.92 7.05
CA ASP A 31 -1.03 20.44 5.99
C ASP A 31 -0.40 20.19 4.61
N THR A 32 -1.01 19.28 3.85
CA THR A 32 -0.62 18.98 2.46
C THR A 32 -1.46 19.76 1.44
N SER A 33 -2.20 20.79 1.84
CA SER A 33 -3.06 21.60 0.96
C SER A 33 -2.30 22.17 -0.24
N ASN A 34 -1.06 22.63 -0.03
CA ASN A 34 -0.17 23.13 -1.09
C ASN A 34 0.68 22.03 -1.76
N MET A 35 0.73 20.82 -1.18
CA MET A 35 1.58 19.71 -1.65
C MET A 35 0.75 18.44 -1.90
N ARG A 36 -0.44 18.58 -2.49
CA ARG A 36 -1.34 17.45 -2.77
C ARG A 36 -0.69 16.37 -3.66
N TRP A 37 0.29 16.77 -4.47
CA TRP A 37 1.08 15.85 -5.28
C TRP A 37 1.92 14.88 -4.46
N VAL A 38 2.38 15.23 -3.26
CA VAL A 38 3.17 14.30 -2.41
C VAL A 38 2.35 13.08 -2.05
N HIS A 39 1.08 13.27 -1.69
CA HIS A 39 0.17 12.17 -1.39
C HIS A 39 -0.10 11.32 -2.65
N HIS A 40 -0.31 11.94 -3.82
CA HIS A 40 -0.47 11.20 -5.08
C HIS A 40 0.79 10.45 -5.51
N GLY A 41 1.98 11.07 -5.38
CA GLY A 41 3.26 10.44 -5.68
C GLY A 41 3.49 9.22 -4.79
N LEU A 42 3.21 9.34 -3.50
CA LEU A 42 3.32 8.23 -2.55
C LEU A 42 2.32 7.11 -2.84
N TYR A 43 1.10 7.46 -3.28
CA TYR A 43 0.11 6.50 -3.75
C TYR A 43 0.57 5.76 -5.03
N ILE A 44 1.17 6.47 -5.99
CA ILE A 44 1.74 5.87 -7.22
C ILE A 44 2.89 4.93 -6.85
N VAL A 45 3.82 5.36 -6.00
CA VAL A 45 4.93 4.52 -5.53
C VAL A 45 4.40 3.26 -4.85
N THR A 46 3.39 3.39 -3.98
CA THR A 46 2.73 2.23 -3.35
C THR A 46 2.14 1.30 -4.38
N SER A 47 1.39 1.83 -5.36
CA SER A 47 0.72 1.02 -6.38
C SER A 47 1.72 0.27 -7.28
N VAL A 48 2.77 0.97 -7.75
CA VAL A 48 3.80 0.39 -8.61
C VAL A 48 4.63 -0.67 -7.86
N THR A 49 5.05 -0.37 -6.63
CA THR A 49 5.81 -1.33 -5.82
C THR A 49 4.99 -2.56 -5.45
N THR A 50 3.70 -2.41 -5.16
CA THR A 50 2.80 -3.53 -4.90
C THR A 50 2.58 -4.38 -6.15
N ALA A 51 2.35 -3.75 -7.31
CA ALA A 51 2.23 -4.47 -8.58
C ALA A 51 3.51 -5.26 -8.90
N ALA A 52 4.68 -4.63 -8.77
CA ALA A 52 5.97 -5.29 -8.96
C ALA A 52 6.16 -6.45 -7.96
N ALA A 53 5.80 -6.27 -6.70
CA ALA A 53 5.88 -7.30 -5.68
C ALA A 53 5.00 -8.51 -6.02
N VAL A 54 3.74 -8.28 -6.46
CA VAL A 54 2.83 -9.36 -6.88
C VAL A 54 3.37 -10.12 -8.09
N VAL A 55 3.86 -9.41 -9.12
CA VAL A 55 4.43 -10.04 -10.33
C VAL A 55 5.65 -10.88 -9.98
N VAL A 56 6.59 -10.33 -9.21
CA VAL A 56 7.85 -11.02 -8.88
C VAL A 56 7.61 -12.20 -7.92
N THR A 57 6.75 -12.03 -6.90
CA THR A 57 6.40 -13.14 -6.01
C THR A 57 5.61 -14.23 -6.73
N GLY A 58 4.74 -13.87 -7.67
CA GLY A 58 4.00 -14.81 -8.52
C GLY A 58 4.92 -15.59 -9.46
N ALA A 59 5.86 -14.91 -10.12
CA ALA A 59 6.89 -15.56 -10.95
C ALA A 59 7.78 -16.51 -10.14
N ALA A 60 8.08 -16.15 -8.89
CA ALA A 60 8.82 -17.00 -7.95
C ALA A 60 7.98 -18.11 -7.30
N ARG A 61 6.68 -18.24 -7.64
CA ARG A 61 5.70 -19.16 -7.00
C ARG A 61 5.70 -19.07 -5.47
N SER A 62 5.90 -17.87 -4.94
CA SER A 62 5.92 -17.62 -3.50
C SER A 62 4.49 -17.50 -2.96
N PRO A 63 4.18 -18.05 -1.77
CA PRO A 63 2.89 -17.85 -1.12
C PRO A 63 2.59 -16.38 -0.80
N ALA A 64 3.62 -15.52 -0.77
CA ALA A 64 3.46 -14.07 -0.62
C ALA A 64 2.59 -13.46 -1.74
N ALA A 65 2.60 -14.05 -2.94
CA ALA A 65 1.79 -13.56 -4.06
C ALA A 65 0.28 -13.62 -3.75
N LEU A 66 -0.17 -14.73 -3.16
CA LEU A 66 -1.58 -14.92 -2.79
C LEU A 66 -2.01 -14.01 -1.64
N ALA A 67 -1.10 -13.67 -0.74
CA ALA A 67 -1.36 -12.75 0.35
C ALA A 67 -1.39 -11.27 -0.09
N LEU A 68 -0.55 -10.89 -1.07
CA LEU A 68 -0.47 -9.52 -1.58
C LEU A 68 -1.48 -9.20 -2.68
N ALA A 69 -1.85 -10.17 -3.52
CA ALA A 69 -2.78 -9.93 -4.63
C ALA A 69 -4.12 -9.27 -4.22
N PRO A 70 -4.76 -9.66 -3.08
CA PRO A 70 -5.98 -9.01 -2.63
C PRO A 70 -5.81 -7.53 -2.27
N ALA A 71 -4.58 -7.05 -2.00
CA ALA A 71 -4.30 -5.63 -1.74
C ALA A 71 -4.55 -4.72 -2.96
N ALA A 72 -4.60 -5.29 -4.17
CA ALA A 72 -4.94 -4.53 -5.39
C ALA A 72 -6.38 -4.02 -5.35
N VAL A 73 -7.30 -4.78 -4.74
CA VAL A 73 -8.73 -4.40 -4.61
C VAL A 73 -8.91 -3.11 -3.81
N PRO A 74 -8.43 -2.98 -2.55
CA PRO A 74 -8.55 -1.75 -1.80
C PRO A 74 -7.82 -0.58 -2.47
N LEU A 75 -6.64 -0.79 -3.08
CA LEU A 75 -5.98 0.27 -3.86
C LEU A 75 -6.88 0.78 -4.99
N PHE A 76 -7.50 -0.12 -5.76
CA PHE A 76 -8.44 0.27 -6.80
C PHE A 76 -9.68 1.00 -6.25
N LEU A 77 -10.21 0.55 -5.11
CA LEU A 77 -11.32 1.23 -4.43
C LEU A 77 -10.92 2.63 -3.93
N LEU A 78 -9.69 2.82 -3.44
CA LEU A 78 -9.15 4.13 -3.06
C LEU A 78 -9.14 5.10 -4.26
N GLN A 79 -8.77 4.63 -5.46
CA GLN A 79 -8.85 5.46 -6.68
C GLN A 79 -10.30 5.81 -7.04
N ARG A 80 -11.22 4.85 -6.94
CA ARG A 80 -12.59 5.00 -7.41
C ARG A 80 -13.46 5.83 -6.48
N HIS A 81 -13.34 5.64 -5.16
CA HIS A 81 -14.20 6.30 -4.17
C HIS A 81 -13.75 7.73 -3.85
N GLY A 82 -12.53 8.12 -4.21
CA GLY A 82 -11.99 9.43 -3.87
C GLY A 82 -11.76 9.61 -2.37
N ALA A 83 -11.20 10.76 -1.98
CA ALA A 83 -10.80 11.03 -0.59
C ALA A 83 -11.97 11.38 0.35
N ARG A 84 -13.21 11.44 -0.16
CA ARG A 84 -14.40 11.84 0.61
C ARG A 84 -15.58 10.89 0.36
N PRO A 85 -16.32 10.50 1.41
CA PRO A 85 -16.13 10.87 2.82
C PRO A 85 -14.94 10.12 3.48
N LEU A 86 -14.18 10.84 4.31
CA LEU A 86 -12.93 10.38 4.95
C LEU A 86 -13.03 9.02 5.69
N PRO A 87 -14.14 8.69 6.38
CA PRO A 87 -14.29 7.39 7.04
C PRO A 87 -14.26 6.20 6.07
N ARG A 88 -14.83 6.36 4.86
CA ARG A 88 -14.83 5.32 3.83
C ARG A 88 -13.43 5.09 3.28
N HIS A 89 -12.69 6.18 3.03
CA HIS A 89 -11.33 6.13 2.56
C HIS A 89 -10.39 5.46 3.58
N THR A 90 -10.58 5.75 4.87
CA THR A 90 -9.83 5.12 5.96
C THR A 90 -10.13 3.63 6.06
N ARG A 91 -11.40 3.23 5.89
CA ARG A 91 -11.81 1.81 5.89
C ARG A 91 -11.19 1.04 4.72
N ASP A 92 -11.23 1.60 3.52
CA ASP A 92 -10.63 0.97 2.34
C ASP A 92 -9.10 0.86 2.51
N ALA A 93 -8.46 1.87 3.12
CA ALA A 93 -7.03 1.81 3.44
C ALA A 93 -6.73 0.70 4.45
N LEU A 94 -7.46 0.63 5.57
CA LEU A 94 -7.27 -0.40 6.60
C LEU A 94 -7.53 -1.82 6.08
N ALA A 95 -8.42 -1.99 5.11
CA ALA A 95 -8.67 -3.30 4.48
C ALA A 95 -7.43 -3.86 3.76
N ALA A 96 -6.51 -3.00 3.29
CA ALA A 96 -5.27 -3.43 2.65
C ALA A 96 -4.18 -3.88 3.64
N ALA A 97 -4.21 -3.37 4.88
CA ALA A 97 -3.19 -3.64 5.89
C ALA A 97 -2.90 -5.15 6.15
N PRO A 98 -3.91 -6.03 6.32
CA PRO A 98 -3.64 -7.45 6.56
C PRO A 98 -2.91 -8.12 5.40
N CYS A 99 -3.17 -7.70 4.15
CA CYS A 99 -2.52 -8.24 2.96
C CYS A 99 -1.01 -7.92 2.95
N TYR A 100 -0.65 -6.67 3.27
CA TYR A 100 0.77 -6.27 3.38
C TYR A 100 1.46 -6.98 4.54
N ALA A 101 0.81 -7.09 5.70
CA ALA A 101 1.37 -7.80 6.85
C ALA A 101 1.62 -9.28 6.56
N ALA A 102 0.63 -9.98 5.99
CA ALA A 102 0.73 -11.39 5.60
C ALA A 102 1.81 -11.60 4.52
N GLY A 103 1.84 -10.75 3.49
CA GLY A 103 2.88 -10.78 2.45
C GLY A 103 4.28 -10.61 3.03
N LEU A 104 4.47 -9.68 3.97
CA LEU A 104 5.76 -9.44 4.64
C LEU A 104 6.21 -10.64 5.48
N VAL A 105 5.29 -11.26 6.22
CA VAL A 105 5.57 -12.47 7.02
C VAL A 105 5.94 -13.65 6.12
N LEU A 106 5.20 -13.86 5.03
CA LEU A 106 5.45 -14.96 4.09
C LEU A 106 6.72 -14.75 3.26
N ALA A 107 7.06 -13.52 2.91
CA ALA A 107 8.32 -13.21 2.22
C ALA A 107 9.55 -13.31 3.13
N ARG A 108 9.35 -13.30 4.46
CA ARG A 108 10.41 -13.47 5.49
C ARG A 108 10.66 -14.92 5.87
N ARG A 109 9.72 -15.82 5.58
CA ARG A 109 9.96 -17.27 5.60
C ARG A 109 10.81 -17.68 4.40
#